data_AF-A0A3B0U5A5-F1
#
_entry.id   AF-A0A3B0U5A5-F1
#
_cell.length_a   1.000
_cell.length_b   1.000
_cell.length_c   1.000
_cell.angle_alpha   90.00
_cell.angle_beta   90.00
_cell.angle_gamma   90.00
#
_symmetry.space_group_name_H-M   'P 1'
#
loop_
_entity.id
_entity.type
_entity.pdbx_description
1 polymer ?
#
loop_
_entity_poly.entity_id
_entity_poly.type
_entity_poly.pdbx_seq_one_letter_code
_entity_poly.pdbx_strand_id
1 'polypeptide(L)'
;MAYNGTLVWDAPPPWQRLNFSVIPYVLGTVNQDFENDEKTNYDAKIGGDVKLSLTSSLNLDLTVNPDFSQVEVDRQVTNLGRFELFFPEKRQSFLENGDLFASFGYPTIRPFFSRRIGLGVPIQAGARISGNLNEKWRLGIMDMQTASVDNTRLPSQIFGVVSLQRKVFSRSSIGLMFVNKQSIGYPQENDSLKTLYPEFNRNLGVEYNLAPSNNQWSGKAFFLAPFDPTRLGKAKLEVGTKHHWNAFGWMFSSKPQSLFTYTFDARFGGYYANGNRTSLTTELGIVFNLT
;
A
#
# COMPACT_ATOMS: atom_id res chain seq x y z
N MET A 1 -33.56 -21.97 -3.76
CA MET A 1 -33.44 -21.79 -5.22
C MET A 1 -33.46 -20.30 -5.50
N ALA A 2 -32.38 -19.73 -6.03
CA ALA A 2 -32.33 -18.31 -6.37
C ALA A 2 -32.84 -18.12 -7.80
N TYR A 3 -34.06 -17.61 -7.94
CA TYR A 3 -34.60 -17.14 -9.23
C TYR A 3 -33.97 -15.78 -9.54
N ASN A 4 -32.75 -15.77 -10.07
CA ASN A 4 -32.22 -14.58 -10.74
C ASN A 4 -32.51 -14.74 -12.23
N GLY A 5 -33.55 -14.06 -12.71
CA GLY A 5 -33.85 -13.98 -14.13
C GLY A 5 -32.66 -13.41 -14.90
N THR A 6 -32.37 -13.99 -16.06
CA THR A 6 -31.38 -13.45 -17.00
C THR A 6 -31.90 -12.16 -17.59
N LEU A 7 -31.14 -11.08 -17.45
CA LEU A 7 -31.45 -9.80 -18.07
C LEU A 7 -31.21 -9.94 -19.58
N VAL A 8 -32.29 -10.12 -20.35
CA VAL A 8 -32.26 -10.17 -21.81
C VAL A 8 -32.41 -8.74 -22.30
N TRP A 9 -31.41 -8.24 -23.01
CA TRP A 9 -31.47 -6.92 -23.63
C TRP A 9 -32.04 -7.05 -25.05
N ASP A 10 -32.99 -6.20 -25.41
CA ASP A 10 -33.60 -6.18 -26.75
C ASP A 10 -32.60 -5.72 -27.84
N ALA A 11 -31.52 -5.05 -27.44
CA ALA A 11 -30.41 -4.63 -28.28
C ALA A 11 -29.08 -4.75 -27.51
N PRO A 12 -27.94 -4.97 -28.20
CA PRO A 12 -26.64 -4.97 -27.52
C PRO A 12 -26.44 -3.63 -26.79
N PRO A 13 -25.88 -3.64 -25.55
CA PRO A 13 -25.61 -2.42 -24.82
C PRO A 13 -24.71 -1.50 -25.66
N PRO A 14 -24.88 -0.17 -25.57
CA PRO A 14 -24.07 0.76 -26.33
C PRO A 14 -22.59 0.55 -25.99
N TRP A 15 -21.71 0.76 -26.96
CA TRP A 15 -20.27 0.72 -26.72
C TRP A 15 -19.92 1.71 -25.60
N GLN A 16 -19.18 1.23 -24.60
CA GLN A 16 -18.77 2.05 -23.47
C GLN A 16 -17.96 3.24 -23.97
N ARG A 17 -18.45 4.43 -23.64
CA ARG A 17 -17.71 5.67 -23.88
C ARG A 17 -16.69 5.86 -22.76
N LEU A 18 -15.57 6.49 -23.10
CA LEU A 18 -14.52 6.85 -22.16
C LEU A 18 -15.13 7.80 -21.11
N ASN A 19 -15.15 7.38 -19.85
CA ASN A 19 -15.67 8.18 -18.74
C ASN A 19 -14.49 8.86 -18.04
N PHE A 20 -14.59 10.16 -17.79
CA PHE A 20 -13.54 10.92 -17.12
C PHE A 20 -14.10 11.95 -16.15
N SER A 21 -13.34 12.23 -15.09
CA SER A 21 -13.64 13.25 -14.08
C SER A 21 -12.38 14.05 -13.82
N VAL A 22 -12.53 15.36 -13.72
CA VAL A 22 -11.44 16.30 -13.36
C VAL A 22 -11.87 17.05 -12.12
N ILE A 23 -11.01 17.10 -11.11
CA ILE A 23 -11.27 17.67 -9.80
C ILE A 23 -10.16 18.68 -9.51
N PRO A 24 -10.25 19.93 -10.00
CA PRO A 24 -9.28 20.96 -9.67
C PRO A 24 -9.54 21.55 -8.29
N TYR A 25 -8.49 22.00 -7.61
CA TYR A 25 -8.63 22.77 -6.37
C TYR A 25 -7.54 23.84 -6.23
N VAL A 26 -7.87 24.86 -5.45
CA VAL A 26 -6.99 25.96 -5.07
C VAL A 26 -7.11 26.15 -3.56
N LEU A 27 -5.97 26.24 -2.88
CA LEU A 27 -5.89 26.40 -1.44
C LEU A 27 -5.12 27.68 -1.13
N GLY A 28 -5.67 28.52 -0.27
CA GLY A 28 -4.99 29.68 0.30
C GLY A 28 -4.77 29.46 1.79
N THR A 29 -3.53 29.60 2.26
CA THR A 29 -3.19 29.54 3.69
C THR A 29 -2.67 30.90 4.12
N VAL A 30 -3.21 31.41 5.23
CA VAL A 30 -2.72 32.63 5.88
C VAL A 30 -2.22 32.24 7.26
N ASN A 31 -0.92 32.40 7.49
CA ASN A 31 -0.29 32.11 8.77
C ASN A 31 0.21 33.42 9.38
N GLN A 32 -0.14 33.65 10.64
CA GLN A 32 0.35 34.78 11.42
C GLN A 32 0.94 34.23 12.72
N ASP A 33 2.24 34.43 12.91
CA ASP A 33 2.93 34.11 14.16
C ASP A 33 2.88 35.35 15.06
N PHE A 34 2.13 35.24 16.16
CA PHE A 34 1.94 36.32 17.13
C PHE A 34 3.01 36.33 18.24
N GLU A 35 3.84 35.27 18.36
CA GLU A 35 4.92 35.21 19.35
C GLU A 35 6.22 35.83 18.80
N ASN A 36 6.50 35.66 17.50
CA ASN A 36 7.75 36.11 16.88
C ASN A 36 7.64 37.42 16.08
N ASP A 37 6.48 38.10 16.10
CA ASP A 37 6.19 39.33 15.35
C ASP A 37 6.54 39.22 13.84
N GLU A 38 6.40 38.01 13.29
CA GLU A 38 6.67 37.74 11.88
C GLU A 38 5.55 38.29 11.00
N LYS A 39 5.93 38.74 9.79
CA LYS A 39 4.96 39.21 8.79
C LYS A 39 3.99 38.10 8.43
N THR A 40 2.70 38.44 8.32
CA THR A 40 1.66 37.53 7.84
C THR A 40 2.10 36.85 6.54
N ASN A 41 2.19 35.53 6.57
CA ASN A 41 2.59 34.72 5.44
C ASN A 41 1.35 34.27 4.67
N TYR A 42 1.35 34.51 3.35
CA TYR A 42 0.30 34.11 2.42
C TYR A 42 0.86 33.04 1.49
N ASP A 43 0.29 31.84 1.56
CA ASP A 43 0.66 30.72 0.70
C ASP A 43 -0.53 30.32 -0.18
N ALA A 44 -0.29 30.07 -1.46
CA ALA A 44 -1.30 29.66 -2.41
C ALA A 44 -0.85 28.40 -3.14
N LYS A 45 -1.66 27.34 -3.06
CA LYS A 45 -1.40 26.06 -3.71
C LYS A 45 -2.48 25.76 -4.72
N ILE A 46 -2.06 25.26 -5.87
CA ILE A 46 -2.93 24.73 -6.91
C ILE A 46 -2.66 23.25 -7.08
N GLY A 47 -3.72 22.49 -7.31
CA GLY A 47 -3.62 21.07 -7.60
C GLY A 47 -4.87 20.53 -8.24
N GLY A 48 -4.87 19.25 -8.51
CA GLY A 48 -6.03 18.59 -9.05
C GLY A 48 -5.83 17.11 -9.31
N ASP A 49 -6.95 16.43 -9.43
CA ASP A 49 -7.02 15.01 -9.71
C ASP A 49 -7.78 14.78 -11.02
N VAL A 50 -7.31 13.83 -11.82
CA VAL A 50 -7.97 13.36 -13.03
C VAL A 50 -8.22 11.86 -12.88
N LYS A 51 -9.45 11.43 -13.12
CA LYS A 51 -9.85 10.03 -13.13
C LYS A 51 -10.37 9.66 -14.50
N LEU A 52 -9.90 8.54 -15.03
CA LEU A 52 -10.20 8.06 -16.38
C LEU A 52 -10.53 6.57 -16.32
N SER A 53 -11.73 6.17 -16.72
CA SER A 53 -12.05 4.75 -16.89
C SER A 53 -11.52 4.26 -18.23
N LEU A 54 -10.39 3.55 -18.20
CA LEU A 54 -9.76 2.94 -19.37
C LEU A 54 -10.62 1.78 -19.92
N THR A 55 -11.26 1.01 -19.03
CA THR A 55 -12.26 -0.01 -19.35
C THR A 55 -13.39 0.03 -18.31
N SER A 56 -14.39 -0.86 -18.43
CA SER A 56 -15.45 -1.02 -17.41
C SER A 56 -14.94 -1.32 -16.00
N SER A 57 -13.71 -1.82 -15.87
CA SER A 57 -13.14 -2.29 -14.63
C SER A 57 -11.68 -1.89 -14.42
N LEU A 58 -11.12 -1.01 -15.25
CA LEU A 58 -9.74 -0.52 -15.15
C LEU A 58 -9.75 1.01 -15.18
N ASN A 59 -9.18 1.63 -14.14
CA ASN A 59 -9.14 3.07 -13.97
C ASN A 59 -7.70 3.59 -13.97
N LEU A 60 -7.51 4.77 -14.53
CA LEU A 60 -6.30 5.59 -14.46
C LEU A 60 -6.62 6.82 -13.60
N ASP A 61 -5.91 6.97 -12.49
CA ASP A 61 -5.91 8.15 -11.65
C ASP A 61 -4.61 8.92 -11.84
N LEU A 62 -4.69 10.23 -12.05
CA LEU A 62 -3.58 11.14 -12.09
C LEU A 62 -3.82 12.21 -11.02
N THR A 63 -2.77 12.60 -10.31
CA THR A 63 -2.85 13.63 -9.28
C THR A 63 -1.67 14.57 -9.38
N VAL A 64 -1.91 15.85 -9.12
CA VAL A 64 -0.90 16.90 -9.01
C VAL A 64 -1.18 17.67 -7.72
N ASN A 65 -0.14 17.77 -6.88
CA ASN A 65 -0.14 18.42 -5.56
C ASN A 65 -1.27 18.00 -4.60
N PRO A 66 -1.69 16.72 -4.52
CA PRO A 66 -2.91 16.27 -3.85
C PRO A 66 -3.10 16.89 -2.46
N ASP A 67 -4.32 17.38 -2.20
CA ASP A 67 -4.70 17.88 -0.89
C ASP A 67 -5.13 16.74 0.04
N PHE A 68 -4.39 16.56 1.14
CA PHE A 68 -4.73 15.60 2.19
C PHE A 68 -5.31 16.27 3.44
N SER A 69 -5.51 17.58 3.44
CA SER A 69 -6.07 18.33 4.57
C SER A 69 -7.52 17.97 4.89
N GLN A 70 -8.26 17.46 3.88
CA GLN A 70 -9.65 17.02 4.05
C GLN A 70 -9.78 15.61 4.63
N VAL A 71 -8.67 14.93 4.90
CA VAL A 71 -8.69 13.58 5.47
C VAL A 71 -8.79 13.66 6.99
N GLU A 72 -9.74 12.90 7.53
CA GLU A 72 -9.90 12.78 8.99
C GLU A 72 -8.59 12.42 9.68
N VAL A 73 -8.23 13.22 10.69
CA VAL A 73 -7.06 12.98 11.54
C VAL A 73 -7.18 11.62 12.23
N ASP A 74 -6.10 10.86 12.25
CA ASP A 74 -6.08 9.60 12.99
C ASP A 74 -6.15 9.85 14.49
N ARG A 75 -6.83 8.96 15.22
CA ARG A 75 -6.82 9.02 16.68
C ARG A 75 -5.39 8.85 17.18
N GLN A 76 -4.94 9.74 18.05
CA GLN A 76 -3.65 9.61 18.70
C GLN A 76 -3.67 8.38 19.61
N VAL A 77 -2.91 7.35 19.23
CA VAL A 77 -2.76 6.12 20.02
C VAL A 77 -1.31 6.05 20.49
N THR A 78 -1.10 5.94 21.80
CA THR A 78 0.24 5.75 22.38
C THR A 78 0.76 4.36 21.99
N ASN A 79 1.61 4.31 20.97
CA ASN A 79 2.23 3.08 20.54
C ASN A 79 3.50 2.82 21.34
N LEU A 80 3.42 1.91 22.32
CA LEU A 80 4.56 1.43 23.10
C LEU A 80 5.33 0.30 22.39
N GLY A 81 4.86 -0.10 21.21
CA GLY A 81 5.49 -1.10 20.33
C GLY A 81 6.42 -0.46 19.29
N ARG A 82 7.35 -1.26 18.78
CA ARG A 82 8.35 -0.87 17.77
C ARG A 82 7.90 -1.06 16.31
N PHE A 83 6.61 -1.34 16.09
CA PHE A 83 6.01 -1.46 14.77
C PHE A 83 5.10 -0.27 14.50
N GLU A 84 5.05 0.21 13.26
CA GLU A 84 4.13 1.28 12.86
C GLU A 84 2.66 0.86 13.09
N LEU A 85 1.81 1.79 13.53
CA LEU A 85 0.38 1.53 13.66
C LEU A 85 -0.24 1.48 12.26
N PHE A 86 -0.85 0.34 11.92
CA PHE A 86 -1.54 0.16 10.65
C PHE A 86 -2.93 0.78 10.69
N PHE A 87 -2.99 2.08 10.55
CA PHE A 87 -4.25 2.78 10.33
C PHE A 87 -4.76 2.53 8.89
N PRO A 88 -6.10 2.49 8.67
CA PRO A 88 -6.67 2.30 7.33
C PRO A 88 -6.39 3.53 6.46
N GLU A 89 -6.02 3.36 5.20
CA GLU A 89 -5.88 4.48 4.27
C GLU A 89 -7.21 5.24 4.13
N LYS A 90 -7.17 6.56 4.12
CA LYS A 90 -8.36 7.43 4.00
C LYS A 90 -8.24 8.47 2.90
N ARG A 91 -7.05 8.67 2.33
CA ARG A 91 -6.81 9.63 1.25
C ARG A 91 -7.37 9.10 -0.06
N GLN A 92 -8.22 9.90 -0.72
CA GLN A 92 -8.98 9.51 -1.90
C GLN A 92 -8.10 8.96 -3.03
N SER A 93 -6.90 9.52 -3.23
CA SER A 93 -5.92 9.07 -4.25
C SER A 93 -5.39 7.65 -4.03
N PHE A 94 -5.60 7.06 -2.84
CA PHE A 94 -5.12 5.73 -2.47
C PHE A 94 -6.23 4.72 -2.15
N LEU A 95 -7.48 5.16 -1.99
CA LEU A 95 -8.61 4.32 -1.56
C LEU A 95 -9.07 3.33 -2.63
N GLU A 96 -9.30 3.81 -3.84
CA GLU A 96 -9.91 3.01 -4.90
C GLU A 96 -8.97 1.89 -5.37
N ASN A 97 -9.47 0.64 -5.41
CA ASN A 97 -8.66 -0.58 -5.60
C ASN A 97 -7.41 -0.66 -4.69
N GLY A 98 -7.43 0.02 -3.53
CA GLY A 98 -6.33 0.02 -2.57
C GLY A 98 -6.02 -1.39 -2.04
N ASP A 99 -7.00 -2.29 -2.09
CA ASP A 99 -6.84 -3.70 -1.73
C ASP A 99 -5.77 -4.41 -2.56
N LEU A 100 -5.58 -4.06 -3.83
CA LEU A 100 -4.56 -4.64 -4.71
C LEU A 100 -3.13 -4.38 -4.20
N PHE A 101 -2.96 -3.32 -3.43
CA PHE A 101 -1.66 -2.90 -2.91
C PHE A 101 -1.52 -3.24 -1.41
N ALA A 102 -2.59 -3.08 -0.63
CA ALA A 102 -2.55 -3.23 0.83
C ALA A 102 -2.73 -4.67 1.31
N SER A 103 -3.28 -5.57 0.49
CA SER A 103 -3.61 -6.93 0.94
C SER A 103 -2.45 -7.92 0.86
N PHE A 104 -1.32 -7.54 0.25
CA PHE A 104 -0.18 -8.44 0.07
C PHE A 104 0.53 -8.72 1.41
N GLY A 105 0.82 -9.98 1.69
CA GLY A 105 1.40 -10.42 2.96
C GLY A 105 0.40 -10.35 4.11
N TYR A 106 0.91 -10.08 5.32
CA TYR A 106 0.12 -9.89 6.54
C TYR A 106 0.22 -8.46 7.04
N PRO A 107 -0.68 -7.99 7.92
CA PRO A 107 -0.56 -6.67 8.53
C PRO A 107 0.83 -6.41 9.12
N THR A 108 1.44 -7.41 9.77
CA THR A 108 2.79 -7.28 10.37
C THR A 108 3.95 -7.41 9.37
N ILE A 109 3.66 -7.79 8.11
CA ILE A 109 4.63 -7.95 7.03
C ILE A 109 4.00 -7.48 5.72
N ARG A 110 3.78 -6.17 5.64
CA ARG A 110 3.23 -5.53 4.46
C ARG A 110 4.36 -4.88 3.66
N PRO A 111 4.68 -5.36 2.45
CA PRO A 111 5.77 -4.79 1.66
C PRO A 111 5.46 -3.35 1.22
N PHE A 112 4.18 -3.03 1.01
CA PHE A 112 3.74 -1.69 0.63
C PHE A 112 2.69 -1.13 1.60
N PHE A 113 2.93 0.08 2.11
CA PHE A 113 1.96 0.80 2.92
C PHE A 113 1.85 2.23 2.40
N SER A 114 0.73 2.54 1.76
CA SER A 114 0.49 3.83 1.08
C SER A 114 0.66 5.03 2.01
N ARG A 115 0.32 4.89 3.29
CA ARG A 115 0.49 5.92 4.33
C ARG A 115 1.93 6.36 4.57
N ARG A 116 2.93 5.57 4.14
CA ARG A 116 4.33 6.01 4.16
C ARG A 116 4.61 7.09 3.11
N ILE A 117 3.80 7.15 2.06
CA ILE A 117 3.94 8.14 0.98
C ILE A 117 3.32 9.45 1.42
N GLY A 118 4.13 10.50 1.42
CA GLY A 118 3.70 11.85 1.77
C GLY A 118 3.56 12.12 3.27
N LEU A 119 4.07 11.23 4.13
CA LEU A 119 4.08 11.45 5.57
C LEU A 119 5.14 12.50 5.92
N GLY A 120 4.69 13.71 6.28
CA GLY A 120 5.58 14.83 6.59
C GLY A 120 6.25 15.47 5.37
N VAL A 121 5.88 15.07 4.16
CA VAL A 121 6.46 15.56 2.90
C VAL A 121 5.35 15.70 1.86
N PRO A 122 5.18 16.85 1.20
CA PRO A 122 4.15 16.99 0.17
C PRO A 122 4.36 16.02 -1.00
N ILE A 123 3.27 15.46 -1.52
CA ILE A 123 3.27 14.75 -2.80
C ILE A 123 3.14 15.81 -3.90
N GLN A 124 4.01 15.75 -4.90
CA GLN A 124 4.02 16.69 -6.03
C GLN A 124 3.14 16.19 -7.18
N ALA A 125 3.24 14.90 -7.48
CA ALA A 125 2.48 14.27 -8.53
C ALA A 125 2.38 12.76 -8.31
N GLY A 126 1.41 12.14 -8.95
CA GLY A 126 1.27 10.69 -8.94
C GLY A 126 0.38 10.19 -10.07
N ALA A 127 0.59 8.92 -10.42
CA ALA A 127 -0.20 8.20 -11.38
C ALA A 127 -0.51 6.81 -10.84
N ARG A 128 -1.71 6.30 -11.14
CA ARG A 128 -2.12 4.98 -10.74
C ARG A 128 -3.03 4.36 -11.79
N ILE A 129 -2.74 3.13 -12.18
CA ILE A 129 -3.61 2.31 -13.01
C ILE A 129 -4.05 1.13 -12.15
N SER A 130 -5.35 0.94 -11.96
CA SER A 130 -5.83 -0.14 -11.09
C SER A 130 -7.17 -0.71 -11.53
N GLY A 131 -7.33 -2.03 -11.35
CA GLY A 131 -8.58 -2.72 -11.59
C GLY A 131 -8.43 -4.09 -12.24
N ASN A 132 -9.49 -4.59 -12.87
CA ASN A 132 -9.53 -5.88 -13.54
C ASN A 132 -9.22 -5.70 -15.04
N LEU A 133 -8.23 -6.45 -15.52
CA LEU A 133 -7.92 -6.57 -16.96
C LEU A 133 -8.92 -7.51 -17.66
N ASN A 134 -9.37 -8.53 -16.94
CA ASN A 134 -10.42 -9.48 -17.33
C ASN A 134 -10.90 -10.23 -16.08
N GLU A 135 -11.75 -11.25 -16.25
CA GLU A 135 -12.31 -12.06 -15.15
C GLU A 135 -11.28 -12.80 -14.29
N LYS A 136 -10.05 -12.99 -14.80
CA LYS A 136 -8.98 -13.73 -14.11
C LYS A 136 -7.84 -12.86 -13.63
N TRP A 137 -7.63 -11.69 -14.23
CA TRP A 137 -6.46 -10.87 -13.98
C TRP A 137 -6.84 -9.50 -13.41
N ARG A 138 -6.21 -9.15 -12.29
CA ARG A 138 -6.25 -7.80 -11.70
C ARG A 138 -4.84 -7.21 -11.72
N LEU A 139 -4.76 -5.93 -12.05
CA LEU A 139 -3.52 -5.18 -12.15
C LEU A 139 -3.63 -3.91 -11.30
N GLY A 140 -2.57 -3.61 -10.56
CA GLY A 140 -2.36 -2.34 -9.90
C GLY A 140 -0.95 -1.85 -10.21
N ILE A 141 -0.83 -0.67 -10.81
CA ILE A 141 0.43 0.05 -11.00
C ILE A 141 0.25 1.40 -10.33
N MET A 142 1.21 1.82 -9.51
CA MET A 142 1.20 3.11 -8.84
C MET A 142 2.59 3.71 -8.90
N ASP A 143 2.66 5.01 -9.15
CA ASP A 143 3.88 5.80 -9.04
C ASP A 143 3.53 7.14 -8.37
N MET A 144 4.24 7.50 -7.32
CA MET A 144 3.98 8.71 -6.53
C MET A 144 5.28 9.42 -6.21
N GLN A 145 5.37 10.71 -6.52
CA GLN A 145 6.54 11.53 -6.28
C GLN A 145 6.32 12.50 -5.13
N THR A 146 7.24 12.53 -4.17
CA THR A 146 7.28 13.52 -3.10
C THR A 146 8.30 14.64 -3.39
N ALA A 147 8.06 15.80 -2.79
CA ALA A 147 9.03 16.90 -2.78
C ALA A 147 10.31 16.53 -2.00
N SER A 148 11.37 17.32 -2.19
CA SER A 148 12.50 17.35 -1.27
C SER A 148 12.18 18.22 -0.05
N VAL A 149 12.88 17.97 1.07
CA VAL A 149 12.79 18.81 2.27
C VAL A 149 14.19 19.23 2.68
N ASP A 150 14.49 20.51 2.53
CA ASP A 150 15.84 21.05 2.75
C ASP A 150 16.26 20.98 4.22
N ASN A 151 15.33 21.27 5.15
CA ASN A 151 15.58 21.24 6.59
C ASN A 151 16.13 19.89 7.07
N THR A 152 15.60 18.79 6.52
CA THR A 152 16.06 17.44 6.83
C THR A 152 17.03 16.89 5.79
N ARG A 153 17.37 17.67 4.75
CA ARG A 153 18.14 17.25 3.57
C ARG A 153 17.56 16.00 2.89
N LEU A 154 16.24 15.84 2.96
CA LEU A 154 15.53 14.72 2.36
C LEU A 154 15.44 14.95 0.85
N PRO A 155 15.98 14.05 0.01
CA PRO A 155 15.80 14.12 -1.44
C PRO A 155 14.35 13.90 -1.85
N SER A 156 14.01 14.31 -3.08
CA SER A 156 12.75 13.90 -3.70
C SER A 156 12.70 12.37 -3.81
N GLN A 157 11.52 11.76 -3.63
CA GLN A 157 11.37 10.31 -3.64
C GLN A 157 10.23 9.88 -4.56
N ILE A 158 10.50 8.85 -5.35
CA ILE A 158 9.53 8.16 -6.20
C ILE A 158 9.18 6.82 -5.55
N PHE A 159 7.89 6.62 -5.30
CA PHE A 159 7.32 5.39 -4.75
C PHE A 159 6.54 4.67 -5.85
N GLY A 160 7.16 3.62 -6.40
CA GLY A 160 6.60 2.76 -7.43
C GLY A 160 6.09 1.43 -6.86
N VAL A 161 4.92 0.98 -7.30
CA VAL A 161 4.39 -0.34 -6.99
C VAL A 161 3.77 -0.97 -8.22
N VAL A 162 4.06 -2.24 -8.44
CA VAL A 162 3.36 -3.08 -9.40
C VAL A 162 2.79 -4.29 -8.67
N SER A 163 1.51 -4.53 -8.82
CA SER A 163 0.77 -5.65 -8.24
C SER A 163 0.00 -6.34 -9.36
N LEU A 164 0.19 -7.65 -9.49
CA LEU A 164 -0.49 -8.47 -10.49
C LEU A 164 -1.09 -9.68 -9.78
N GLN A 165 -2.40 -9.86 -9.91
CA GLN A 165 -3.10 -10.96 -9.29
C GLN A 165 -3.84 -11.77 -10.35
N ARG A 166 -3.66 -13.09 -10.31
CA ARG A 166 -4.37 -14.05 -11.15
C ARG A 166 -5.27 -14.95 -10.31
N LYS A 167 -6.56 -14.94 -10.60
CA LYS A 167 -7.51 -15.95 -10.10
C LYS A 167 -7.17 -17.33 -10.69
N VAL A 168 -7.06 -18.31 -9.81
CA VAL A 168 -6.83 -19.72 -10.14
C VAL A 168 -7.89 -20.58 -9.44
N PHE A 169 -8.28 -21.68 -10.06
CA PHE A 169 -9.40 -22.51 -9.58
C PHE A 169 -10.70 -21.69 -9.39
N SER A 170 -11.52 -22.04 -8.41
CA SER A 170 -12.82 -21.38 -8.20
C SER A 170 -12.70 -19.97 -7.62
N ARG A 171 -11.86 -19.77 -6.59
CA ARG A 171 -11.66 -18.47 -5.93
C ARG A 171 -10.22 -18.22 -5.42
N SER A 172 -9.33 -19.21 -5.51
CA SER A 172 -7.92 -19.02 -5.13
C SER A 172 -7.25 -18.00 -6.05
N SER A 173 -6.12 -17.44 -5.63
CA SER A 173 -5.35 -16.53 -6.48
C SER A 173 -3.86 -16.60 -6.21
N ILE A 174 -3.09 -16.31 -7.25
CA ILE A 174 -1.64 -16.11 -7.17
C ILE A 174 -1.38 -14.62 -7.42
N GLY A 175 -0.58 -13.99 -6.56
CA GLY A 175 -0.19 -12.60 -6.64
C GLY A 175 1.32 -12.44 -6.82
N LEU A 176 1.71 -11.45 -7.59
CA LEU A 176 3.07 -10.93 -7.69
C LEU A 176 3.05 -9.46 -7.29
N MET A 177 4.01 -9.02 -6.50
CA MET A 177 4.15 -7.62 -6.12
C MET A 177 5.60 -7.18 -6.21
N PHE A 178 5.83 -6.03 -6.83
CA PHE A 178 7.11 -5.33 -6.81
C PHE A 178 6.90 -3.96 -6.20
N VAL A 179 7.74 -3.60 -5.24
CA VAL A 179 7.74 -2.31 -4.57
C VAL A 179 9.11 -1.68 -4.78
N ASN A 180 9.13 -0.40 -5.17
CA ASN A 180 10.32 0.40 -5.36
C ASN A 180 10.14 1.74 -4.65
N LYS A 181 11.10 2.09 -3.80
CA LYS A 181 11.32 3.47 -3.36
C LYS A 181 12.64 3.93 -3.96
N GLN A 182 12.64 5.02 -4.68
CA GLN A 182 13.84 5.61 -5.29
C GLN A 182 13.99 7.05 -4.80
N SER A 183 15.16 7.40 -4.30
CA SER A 183 15.55 8.78 -3.99
C SER A 183 16.19 9.41 -5.23
N ILE A 184 15.79 10.63 -5.56
CA ILE A 184 16.28 11.41 -6.70
C ILE A 184 16.57 12.85 -6.27
N GLY A 185 17.47 13.53 -6.98
CA GLY A 185 17.76 14.95 -6.75
C GLY A 185 18.24 15.22 -5.31
N TYR A 186 19.37 14.62 -4.92
CA TYR A 186 19.96 14.90 -3.62
C TYR A 186 20.33 16.38 -3.50
N PRO A 187 19.87 17.10 -2.45
CA PRO A 187 20.16 18.54 -2.29
C PRO A 187 21.67 18.84 -2.26
N GLN A 188 22.47 17.90 -1.75
CA GLN A 188 23.92 17.90 -1.84
C GLN A 188 24.43 16.47 -2.05
N GLU A 189 25.33 16.26 -3.00
CA GLU A 189 25.98 14.97 -3.26
C GLU A 189 27.07 14.73 -2.21
N ASN A 190 26.72 14.08 -1.09
CA ASN A 190 27.67 13.62 -0.08
C ASN A 190 27.34 12.17 0.32
N ASP A 191 28.38 11.33 0.44
CA ASP A 191 28.27 9.91 0.84
C ASP A 191 27.52 9.70 2.16
N SER A 192 27.58 10.68 3.06
CA SER A 192 26.84 10.67 4.33
C SER A 192 25.31 10.72 4.12
N LEU A 193 24.84 11.50 3.13
CA LEU A 193 23.42 11.63 2.81
C LEU A 193 22.86 10.40 2.09
N LYS A 194 23.67 9.74 1.24
CA LYS A 194 23.28 8.48 0.58
C LYS A 194 23.20 7.29 1.56
N THR A 195 23.86 7.42 2.71
CA THR A 195 23.75 6.48 3.83
C THR A 195 22.44 6.71 4.61
N LEU A 196 22.11 7.97 4.91
CA LEU A 196 20.88 8.35 5.61
C LEU A 196 19.62 8.12 4.76
N TYR A 197 19.69 8.48 3.48
CA TYR A 197 18.64 8.29 2.49
C TYR A 197 19.16 7.40 1.37
N PRO A 198 18.96 6.07 1.49
CA PRO A 198 19.35 5.14 0.46
C PRO A 198 18.77 5.53 -0.91
N GLU A 199 19.60 5.37 -1.94
CA GLU A 199 19.22 5.66 -3.32
C GLU A 199 17.98 4.88 -3.74
N PHE A 200 17.87 3.62 -3.32
CA PHE A 200 16.63 2.87 -3.47
C PHE A 200 16.40 1.88 -2.35
N ASN A 201 15.17 1.39 -2.28
CA ASN A 201 14.74 0.23 -1.50
C ASN A 201 13.70 -0.53 -2.34
N ARG A 202 13.97 -1.80 -2.64
CA ARG A 202 13.12 -2.63 -3.50
C ARG A 202 12.74 -3.94 -2.84
N ASN A 203 11.53 -4.39 -3.09
CA ASN A 203 11.03 -5.68 -2.61
C ASN A 203 10.24 -6.38 -3.71
N LEU A 204 10.45 -7.69 -3.83
CA LEU A 204 9.66 -8.56 -4.70
C LEU A 204 8.95 -9.59 -3.85
N GLY A 205 7.66 -9.76 -4.10
CA GLY A 205 6.79 -10.70 -3.41
C GLY A 205 6.06 -11.63 -4.36
N VAL A 206 5.90 -12.87 -3.92
CA VAL A 206 4.95 -13.85 -4.50
C VAL A 206 3.98 -14.29 -3.40
N GLU A 207 2.68 -14.32 -3.68
CA GLU A 207 1.64 -14.73 -2.75
C GLU A 207 0.71 -15.75 -3.40
N TYR A 208 0.27 -16.75 -2.63
CA TYR A 208 -0.81 -17.65 -2.97
C TYR A 208 -1.90 -17.55 -1.90
N ASN A 209 -3.09 -17.14 -2.34
CA ASN A 209 -4.31 -17.12 -1.53
C ASN A 209 -5.16 -18.33 -1.87
N LEU A 210 -5.30 -19.25 -0.93
CA LEU A 210 -6.13 -20.44 -1.01
C LEU A 210 -7.57 -20.12 -0.58
N ALA A 211 -8.52 -20.27 -1.50
CA ALA A 211 -9.95 -20.10 -1.25
C ALA A 211 -10.77 -21.17 -2.01
N PRO A 212 -10.87 -22.42 -1.50
CA PRO A 212 -11.66 -23.50 -2.09
C PRO A 212 -13.16 -23.17 -2.15
N SER A 213 -13.88 -23.77 -3.11
CA SER A 213 -15.32 -23.52 -3.39
C SER A 213 -16.25 -23.84 -2.22
N ASN A 214 -15.90 -24.82 -1.38
CA ASN A 214 -16.67 -25.24 -0.22
C ASN A 214 -16.54 -24.31 1.01
N ASN A 215 -15.70 -23.27 0.92
CA ASN A 215 -15.40 -22.34 2.02
C ASN A 215 -14.92 -23.03 3.31
N GLN A 216 -14.48 -24.29 3.26
CA GLN A 216 -14.11 -25.02 4.48
C GLN A 216 -12.83 -24.53 5.12
N TRP A 217 -11.91 -24.02 4.30
CA TRP A 217 -10.61 -23.56 4.72
C TRP A 217 -10.23 -22.34 3.90
N SER A 218 -9.50 -21.40 4.48
CA SER A 218 -8.81 -20.35 3.74
C SER A 218 -7.38 -20.28 4.23
N GLY A 219 -6.45 -20.05 3.32
CA GLY A 219 -5.05 -19.92 3.68
C GLY A 219 -4.29 -18.94 2.81
N LYS A 220 -3.18 -18.43 3.34
CA LYS A 220 -2.27 -17.56 2.61
C LYS A 220 -0.85 -18.03 2.81
N ALA A 221 -0.10 -18.11 1.71
CA ALA A 221 1.33 -18.33 1.71
C ALA A 221 1.98 -17.24 0.89
N PHE A 222 3.06 -16.65 1.39
CA PHE A 222 3.79 -15.62 0.65
C PHE A 222 5.29 -15.74 0.91
N PHE A 223 6.05 -15.26 -0.07
CA PHE A 223 7.49 -15.12 -0.02
C PHE A 223 7.83 -13.68 -0.40
N LEU A 224 8.71 -13.05 0.38
CA LEU A 224 9.22 -11.70 0.14
C LEU A 224 10.74 -11.75 0.13
N ALA A 225 11.33 -11.17 -0.91
CA ALA A 225 12.77 -11.00 -1.04
C ALA A 225 13.11 -9.52 -1.23
N PRO A 226 14.03 -8.96 -0.42
CA PRO A 226 14.62 -7.66 -0.70
C PRO A 226 15.54 -7.77 -1.92
N PHE A 227 15.56 -6.74 -2.76
CA PHE A 227 16.41 -6.69 -3.93
C PHE A 227 17.31 -5.46 -3.85
N ASP A 228 18.62 -5.67 -3.63
CA ASP A 228 19.63 -4.61 -3.62
C ASP A 228 20.63 -4.78 -4.79
N PRO A 229 20.38 -4.15 -5.95
CA PRO A 229 21.28 -4.21 -7.09
C PRO A 229 22.61 -3.45 -6.91
N THR A 230 22.82 -2.68 -5.84
CA THR A 230 24.09 -1.93 -5.68
C THR A 230 25.27 -2.81 -5.30
N ARG A 231 25.06 -4.06 -4.85
CA ARG A 231 26.13 -4.98 -4.40
C ARG A 231 27.11 -4.36 -3.39
N LEU A 232 26.72 -3.32 -2.63
CA LEU A 232 27.62 -2.60 -1.73
C LEU A 232 27.86 -3.30 -0.39
N GLY A 233 27.96 -4.64 -0.36
CA GLY A 233 28.02 -5.50 0.83
C GLY A 233 28.81 -4.93 2.02
N LYS A 234 28.15 -4.15 2.88
CA LYS A 234 28.73 -3.56 4.09
C LYS A 234 27.76 -3.69 5.24
N ALA A 235 28.23 -4.41 6.27
CA ALA A 235 27.68 -4.38 7.61
C ALA A 235 28.46 -3.37 8.46
N LYS A 236 27.75 -2.45 9.13
CA LYS A 236 27.90 -2.10 10.55
C LYS A 236 26.76 -1.17 10.96
N LEU A 237 26.23 -1.39 12.16
CA LEU A 237 25.03 -0.73 12.68
C LEU A 237 25.41 0.43 13.60
N GLU A 238 25.08 1.65 13.19
CA GLU A 238 24.74 2.82 14.03
C GLU A 238 23.55 3.54 13.36
N VAL A 239 22.83 4.40 14.10
CA VAL A 239 21.50 4.97 13.76
C VAL A 239 21.34 5.27 12.25
N GLY A 240 20.40 4.58 11.58
CA GLY A 240 20.22 4.63 10.11
C GLY A 240 20.45 3.29 9.39
N THR A 241 20.14 2.16 10.03
CA THR A 241 20.61 0.83 9.62
C THR A 241 19.81 0.16 8.49
N LYS A 242 20.52 -0.41 7.50
CA LYS A 242 19.94 -1.23 6.42
C LYS A 242 19.79 -2.69 6.86
N HIS A 243 18.64 -3.31 6.56
CA HIS A 243 18.32 -4.68 6.94
C HIS A 243 17.83 -5.48 5.73
N HIS A 244 18.42 -6.66 5.53
CA HIS A 244 17.96 -7.64 4.54
C HIS A 244 17.36 -8.83 5.31
N TRP A 245 16.16 -9.24 4.93
CA TRP A 245 15.52 -10.40 5.54
C TRP A 245 14.63 -11.09 4.50
N ASN A 246 14.63 -12.42 4.52
CA ASN A 246 13.64 -13.24 3.82
C ASN A 246 12.67 -13.76 4.86
N ALA A 247 11.36 -13.73 4.61
CA ALA A 247 10.43 -14.48 5.44
C ALA A 247 9.40 -15.23 4.64
N PHE A 248 8.92 -16.25 5.31
CA PHE A 248 7.88 -17.15 4.91
C PHE A 248 6.81 -17.14 5.98
N GLY A 249 5.55 -17.10 5.59
CA GLY A 249 4.45 -17.13 6.53
C GLY A 249 3.27 -17.91 5.98
N TRP A 250 2.62 -18.65 6.86
CA TRP A 250 1.42 -19.43 6.62
C TRP A 250 0.37 -19.06 7.64
N MET A 251 -0.82 -18.71 7.16
CA MET A 251 -1.99 -18.48 7.99
C MET A 251 -3.11 -19.36 7.48
N PHE A 252 -3.83 -19.94 8.41
CA PHE A 252 -4.93 -20.83 8.15
C PHE A 252 -6.04 -20.55 9.14
N SER A 253 -7.23 -20.27 8.61
CA SER A 253 -8.41 -19.96 9.42
C SER A 253 -9.56 -20.87 9.05
N SER A 254 -10.24 -21.35 10.09
CA SER A 254 -11.53 -22.02 9.97
C SER A 254 -12.63 -21.07 9.49
N LYS A 255 -13.83 -21.59 9.21
CA LYS A 255 -15.00 -20.79 8.84
C LYS A 255 -15.35 -19.74 9.93
N PRO A 256 -15.66 -18.48 9.58
CA PRO A 256 -16.08 -17.47 10.56
C PRO A 256 -17.39 -17.82 11.30
N GLN A 257 -18.20 -18.71 10.75
CA GLN A 257 -19.52 -19.09 11.26
C GLN A 257 -19.56 -20.51 11.87
N SER A 258 -18.42 -21.15 12.11
CA SER A 258 -18.40 -22.45 12.79
C SER A 258 -18.48 -22.28 14.32
N LEU A 259 -19.16 -23.24 14.98
CA LEU A 259 -19.27 -23.30 16.44
C LEU A 259 -17.89 -23.27 17.12
N PHE A 260 -16.90 -23.93 16.49
CA PHE A 260 -15.50 -23.89 16.89
C PHE A 260 -14.71 -23.20 15.78
N THR A 261 -14.03 -22.11 16.11
CA THR A 261 -13.15 -21.36 15.20
C THR A 261 -11.70 -21.54 15.62
N TYR A 262 -10.80 -21.69 14.67
CA TYR A 262 -9.36 -21.66 14.90
C TYR A 262 -8.65 -20.85 13.84
N THR A 263 -7.60 -20.15 14.26
CA THR A 263 -6.60 -19.52 13.40
C THR A 263 -5.23 -20.03 13.80
N PHE A 264 -4.48 -20.49 12.82
CA PHE A 264 -3.08 -20.87 12.95
C PHE A 264 -2.26 -19.91 12.10
N ASP A 265 -1.36 -19.15 12.71
CA ASP A 265 -0.42 -18.26 12.03
C ASP A 265 1.01 -18.68 12.40
N ALA A 266 1.76 -19.13 11.40
CA ALA A 266 3.17 -19.45 11.54
C ALA A 266 4.00 -18.56 10.62
N ARG A 267 5.08 -18.02 11.16
CA ARG A 267 6.04 -17.19 10.44
C ARG A 267 7.45 -17.65 10.76
N PHE A 268 8.25 -17.78 9.72
CA PHE A 268 9.65 -18.17 9.79
C PHE A 268 10.47 -17.24 8.90
N GLY A 269 11.57 -16.69 9.37
CA GLY A 269 12.45 -15.89 8.54
C GLY A 269 13.24 -14.86 9.30
N GLY A 270 13.78 -13.87 8.59
CA GLY A 270 14.63 -12.86 9.17
C GLY A 270 13.88 -11.84 10.05
N TYR A 271 14.63 -11.31 11.00
CA TYR A 271 14.28 -10.31 12.00
C TYR A 271 15.39 -9.25 12.03
N TYR A 272 15.17 -8.13 12.74
CA TYR A 272 16.13 -7.03 12.82
C TYR A 272 17.59 -7.50 13.02
N ALA A 273 18.53 -6.79 12.38
CA ALA A 273 19.98 -7.01 12.50
C ALA A 273 20.46 -8.43 12.13
N ASN A 274 19.95 -9.02 11.04
CA ASN A 274 20.23 -10.41 10.62
C ASN A 274 19.78 -11.47 11.65
N GLY A 275 18.86 -11.11 12.56
CA GLY A 275 18.24 -12.09 13.44
C GLY A 275 17.31 -13.02 12.66
N ASN A 276 16.96 -14.15 13.26
CA ASN A 276 15.87 -15.00 12.79
C ASN A 276 14.70 -14.90 13.77
N ARG A 277 13.48 -14.82 13.25
CA ARG A 277 12.24 -14.91 14.01
C ARG A 277 11.41 -16.06 13.50
N THR A 278 11.15 -16.98 14.41
CA THR A 278 10.06 -17.93 14.30
C THR A 278 8.96 -17.47 15.23
N SER A 279 7.75 -17.30 14.72
CA SER A 279 6.57 -17.09 15.56
C SER A 279 5.48 -18.04 15.15
N LEU A 280 4.85 -18.64 16.15
CA LEU A 280 3.68 -19.45 16.02
C LEU A 280 2.60 -18.84 16.92
N THR A 281 1.46 -18.47 16.33
CA THR A 281 0.31 -17.94 17.04
C THR A 281 -0.89 -18.80 16.69
N THR A 282 -1.57 -19.29 17.72
CA THR A 282 -2.78 -20.08 17.57
C THR A 282 -3.90 -19.42 18.36
N GLU A 283 -5.00 -19.13 17.70
CA GLU A 283 -6.23 -18.67 18.35
C GLU A 283 -7.29 -19.75 18.20
N LEU A 284 -7.96 -20.08 19.30
CA LEU A 284 -9.09 -20.99 19.34
C LEU A 284 -10.27 -20.22 19.95
N GLY A 285 -11.44 -20.33 19.32
CA GLY A 285 -12.66 -19.65 19.73
C GLY A 285 -13.85 -20.59 19.65
N ILE A 286 -14.83 -20.37 20.52
CA ILE A 286 -16.13 -21.03 20.47
C ILE A 286 -17.18 -19.94 20.35
N VAL A 287 -18.04 -20.03 19.33
CA VAL A 287 -19.16 -19.11 19.14
C VAL A 287 -20.37 -19.69 19.83
N PHE A 288 -20.84 -19.04 20.89
CA PHE A 288 -22.09 -19.38 21.55
C PHE A 288 -23.22 -18.58 20.93
N ASN A 289 -24.17 -19.28 20.30
CA ASN A 289 -25.43 -18.67 19.93
C ASN A 289 -26.33 -18.67 21.17
N LEU A 290 -26.59 -17.50 21.76
CA LEU A 290 -27.66 -17.33 22.74
C LEU A 290 -28.97 -17.33 21.95
N THR A 291 -29.75 -18.41 22.10
CA THR A 291 -31.15 -18.49 21.68
C THR A 291 -32.04 -17.68 22.59
#